data_AF-A0A1H6FD24-F1
#
_entry.id   AF-A0A1H6FD24-F1
#
_cell.length_a   1.000
_cell.length_b   1.000
_cell.length_c   1.000
_cell.angle_alpha   90.00
_cell.angle_beta   90.00
_cell.angle_gamma   90.00
#
_symmetry.space_group_name_H-M   'P 1'
#
loop_
_entity.id
_entity.type
_entity.pdbx_description
1 polymer ?
#
loop_
_entity_poly.entity_id
_entity_poly.type
_entity_poly.pdbx_seq_one_letter_code
_entity_poly.pdbx_strand_id
1 'polypeptide(L)'
;MISLKRLIFIIFLLITSPLLSMPAFSAEAQPVEQQAAVSAAESGSLTHQMWRNIMLGNLKIEADHTAVDALILQGNIPVTYEYVATLMRTPNAFGEGPACIVCHSSNDPKRSYRGLDLSTCEGILRGATEAPVKPAIVPGEPMKSRVVQKLRNNRMPLGVSFLAPIDTDTINGIKNWIDAGAKEDDNFKNTILPLFSTPKAFGSDVACISCHSSFRDPPSFHGVNLTSYKGIMKGAFSKSNAKLGKPPVPIVIPHDAANSPLYQRLIENRMPPGIGPNDESDHPNTHLLMRWIEQGAWCK
;
A
#
# COMPACT_ATOMS: atom_id res chain seq x y z
N MET A 1 -16.57 61.84 33.28
CA MET A 1 -17.79 62.35 33.96
C MET A 1 -18.96 61.46 33.57
N ILE A 2 -19.57 60.79 34.56
CA ILE A 2 -20.95 60.23 34.63
C ILE A 2 -21.23 59.05 33.64
N SER A 3 -21.24 57.76 34.00
CA SER A 3 -21.92 56.96 35.05
C SER A 3 -23.45 56.89 34.93
N LEU A 4 -24.00 55.71 34.60
CA LEU A 4 -25.20 55.20 35.26
C LEU A 4 -25.32 53.67 35.19
N LYS A 5 -25.31 53.06 36.39
CA LYS A 5 -25.62 51.66 36.72
C LYS A 5 -27.14 51.44 36.84
N ARG A 6 -27.55 50.16 36.83
CA ARG A 6 -28.68 49.48 37.58
C ARG A 6 -29.59 48.68 36.64
N LEU A 7 -30.20 47.55 36.99
CA LEU A 7 -30.17 46.64 38.13
C LEU A 7 -31.02 45.39 37.74
N ILE A 8 -30.62 44.24 38.26
CA ILE A 8 -31.31 42.94 38.44
C ILE A 8 -32.84 43.01 38.51
N PHE A 9 -33.56 42.04 37.93
CA PHE A 9 -34.74 41.40 38.60
C PHE A 9 -35.10 40.03 37.99
N ILE A 10 -35.06 39.02 38.87
CA ILE A 10 -35.61 37.66 38.72
C ILE A 10 -37.12 37.75 38.96
N ILE A 11 -37.96 37.19 38.08
CA ILE A 11 -39.38 36.98 38.37
C ILE A 11 -39.80 35.56 37.98
N PHE A 12 -40.07 34.80 39.04
CA PHE A 12 -40.91 33.61 39.13
C PHE A 12 -42.35 33.95 38.68
N LEU A 13 -42.96 33.11 37.84
CA LEU A 13 -44.43 33.09 37.75
C LEU A 13 -44.94 31.65 37.69
N LEU A 14 -45.55 31.25 38.82
CA LEU A 14 -46.42 30.10 38.98
C LEU A 14 -47.77 30.39 38.31
N ILE A 15 -48.25 29.47 37.47
CA ILE A 15 -49.68 29.32 37.17
C ILE A 15 -50.04 27.83 37.27
N THR A 16 -51.21 27.62 37.86
CA THR A 16 -51.82 26.45 38.50
C THR A 16 -52.59 25.50 37.58
N SER A 17 -52.59 24.20 37.95
CA SER A 17 -53.66 23.17 37.84
C SER A 17 -53.92 22.46 36.48
N PRO A 18 -54.56 21.26 36.44
CA PRO A 18 -54.79 20.23 37.46
C PRO A 18 -54.41 18.79 37.01
N LEU A 19 -54.53 17.84 37.95
CA LEU A 19 -54.37 16.39 37.75
C LEU A 19 -55.22 15.83 36.60
N LEU A 20 -54.58 15.01 35.75
CA LEU A 20 -55.23 13.93 35.01
C LEU A 20 -54.34 12.68 35.02
N SER A 21 -55.00 11.56 35.26
CA SER A 21 -54.49 10.22 35.50
C SER A 21 -53.48 9.72 34.45
N MET A 22 -52.39 9.12 34.91
CA MET A 22 -51.46 8.36 34.07
C MET A 22 -52.12 7.06 33.60
N PRO A 23 -51.89 6.61 32.34
CA PRO A 23 -51.85 5.19 32.05
C PRO A 23 -50.45 4.68 32.37
N ALA A 24 -50.37 3.56 33.10
CA ALA A 24 -49.13 2.83 33.29
C ALA A 24 -48.67 2.31 31.93
N PHE A 25 -47.60 2.89 31.37
CA PHE A 25 -46.88 2.31 30.24
C PHE A 25 -45.82 1.39 30.83
N SER A 26 -46.08 0.07 30.80
CA SER A 26 -45.06 -0.94 31.07
C SER A 26 -43.91 -0.71 30.10
N ALA A 27 -42.73 -0.40 30.64
CA ALA A 27 -41.48 -0.54 29.91
C ALA A 27 -41.21 -2.04 29.73
N GLU A 28 -41.79 -2.63 28.69
CA GLU A 28 -41.33 -3.92 28.18
C GLU A 28 -39.96 -3.69 27.55
N ALA A 29 -38.92 -4.02 28.32
CA ALA A 29 -37.58 -4.20 27.82
C ALA A 29 -37.65 -5.21 26.68
N GLN A 30 -37.38 -4.75 25.45
CA GLN A 30 -37.24 -5.66 24.31
C GLN A 30 -36.11 -6.65 24.61
N PRO A 31 -36.32 -7.96 24.39
CA PRO A 31 -35.30 -8.93 24.71
C PRO A 31 -34.10 -8.74 23.79
N VAL A 32 -32.92 -8.73 24.42
CA VAL A 32 -31.56 -8.69 23.84
C VAL A 32 -31.32 -9.79 22.77
N GLU A 33 -32.25 -10.73 22.63
CA GLU A 33 -32.22 -11.86 21.71
C GLU A 33 -32.39 -11.47 20.23
N GLN A 34 -33.02 -10.32 19.94
CA GLN A 34 -33.33 -9.93 18.55
C GLN A 34 -32.18 -9.22 17.82
N GLN A 35 -31.14 -8.79 18.54
CA GLN A 35 -29.91 -8.26 17.95
C GLN A 35 -28.85 -9.33 17.71
N ALA A 36 -28.91 -10.47 18.41
CA ALA A 36 -28.08 -11.65 18.14
C ALA A 36 -28.58 -12.46 16.93
N ALA A 37 -29.88 -12.38 16.62
CA ALA A 37 -30.49 -13.10 15.50
C ALA A 37 -30.12 -12.52 14.11
N VAL A 38 -29.79 -11.22 14.02
CA VAL A 38 -29.39 -10.59 12.75
C VAL A 38 -27.96 -10.98 12.36
N SER A 39 -27.07 -11.25 13.32
CA SER A 39 -25.70 -11.71 13.05
C SER A 39 -25.59 -13.22 12.80
N ALA A 40 -26.59 -14.02 13.20
CA ALA A 40 -26.57 -15.47 12.99
C ALA A 40 -27.13 -15.88 11.61
N ALA A 41 -27.89 -15.01 10.94
CA ALA A 41 -28.54 -15.28 9.65
C ALA A 41 -27.63 -15.11 8.41
N GLU A 42 -26.38 -14.64 8.58
CA GLU A 42 -25.35 -14.57 7.53
C GLU A 42 -24.48 -15.84 7.43
N SER A 43 -24.89 -16.95 8.03
CA SER A 43 -24.12 -18.20 8.12
C SER A 43 -24.38 -19.20 6.96
N GLY A 44 -24.52 -18.72 5.73
CA GLY A 44 -24.47 -19.61 4.57
C GLY A 44 -23.06 -20.20 4.40
N SER A 45 -22.93 -21.46 3.98
CA SER A 45 -21.62 -21.99 3.56
C SER A 45 -21.00 -21.11 2.46
N LEU A 46 -19.67 -21.11 2.31
CA LEU A 46 -19.00 -20.34 1.25
C LEU A 46 -19.65 -20.58 -0.12
N THR A 47 -20.03 -21.83 -0.41
CA THR A 47 -20.75 -22.21 -1.63
C THR A 47 -22.11 -21.51 -1.74
N HIS A 48 -22.87 -21.41 -0.65
CA HIS A 48 -24.16 -20.70 -0.64
C HIS A 48 -24.00 -19.20 -0.83
N GLN A 49 -23.00 -18.60 -0.18
CA GLN A 49 -22.68 -17.17 -0.35
C GLN A 49 -22.25 -16.87 -1.79
N MET A 50 -21.40 -17.72 -2.37
CA MET A 50 -20.96 -17.62 -3.76
C MET A 50 -22.13 -17.74 -4.74
N TRP A 51 -22.98 -18.76 -4.58
CA TRP A 51 -24.17 -18.93 -5.42
C TRP A 51 -25.07 -17.70 -5.37
N ARG A 52 -25.29 -17.14 -4.18
CA ARG A 52 -26.07 -15.90 -4.01
C ARG A 52 -25.42 -14.74 -4.76
N ASN A 53 -24.12 -14.52 -4.64
CA ASN A 53 -23.42 -13.42 -5.30
C ASN A 53 -23.44 -13.54 -6.82
N ILE A 54 -23.37 -14.76 -7.37
CA ILE A 54 -23.54 -15.02 -8.81
C ILE A 54 -24.97 -14.69 -9.24
N MET A 55 -25.98 -15.20 -8.54
CA MET A 55 -27.39 -14.99 -8.88
C MET A 55 -27.82 -13.52 -8.77
N LEU A 56 -27.22 -12.76 -7.85
CA LEU A 56 -27.45 -11.32 -7.69
C LEU A 56 -26.62 -10.46 -8.66
N GLY A 57 -25.75 -11.05 -9.47
CA GLY A 57 -24.85 -10.31 -10.37
C GLY A 57 -23.76 -9.50 -9.65
N ASN A 58 -23.55 -9.76 -8.34
CA ASN A 58 -22.52 -9.14 -7.51
C ASN A 58 -21.14 -9.78 -7.73
N LEU A 59 -21.09 -10.95 -8.37
CA LEU A 59 -19.87 -11.62 -8.79
C LEU A 59 -19.80 -11.68 -10.32
N LYS A 60 -18.87 -10.91 -10.90
CA LYS A 60 -18.60 -10.93 -12.34
C LYS A 60 -17.30 -11.67 -12.62
N ILE A 61 -17.41 -12.79 -13.34
CA ILE A 61 -16.28 -13.61 -13.77
C ILE A 61 -16.00 -13.27 -15.24
N GLU A 62 -15.12 -12.31 -15.49
CA GLU A 62 -14.87 -11.76 -16.84
C GLU A 62 -13.48 -12.15 -17.41
N ALA A 63 -12.57 -12.71 -16.61
CA ALA A 63 -11.21 -13.12 -17.05
C ALA A 63 -10.66 -14.33 -16.28
N ASP A 64 -9.60 -14.97 -16.78
CA ASP A 64 -9.04 -16.23 -16.25
C ASP A 64 -8.63 -16.18 -14.77
N HIS A 65 -8.21 -15.01 -14.26
CA HIS A 65 -7.80 -14.82 -12.85
C HIS A 65 -8.93 -14.36 -11.93
N THR A 66 -10.11 -14.03 -12.48
CA THR A 66 -11.24 -13.51 -11.69
C THR A 66 -11.75 -14.50 -10.65
N ALA A 67 -11.50 -15.81 -10.81
CA ALA A 67 -11.83 -16.80 -9.80
C ALA A 67 -11.01 -16.64 -8.50
N VAL A 68 -9.72 -16.29 -8.59
CA VAL A 68 -8.89 -16.07 -7.39
C VAL A 68 -9.36 -14.82 -6.65
N ASP A 69 -9.57 -13.73 -7.38
CA ASP A 69 -10.03 -12.47 -6.80
C ASP A 69 -11.45 -12.58 -6.23
N ALA A 70 -12.35 -13.28 -6.94
CA ALA A 70 -13.72 -13.52 -6.52
C ALA A 70 -13.82 -14.44 -5.31
N LEU A 71 -13.13 -15.59 -5.34
CA LEU A 71 -13.38 -16.67 -4.37
C LEU A 71 -12.51 -16.53 -3.14
N ILE A 72 -11.25 -16.17 -3.29
CA ILE A 72 -10.30 -16.16 -2.18
C ILE A 72 -10.33 -14.80 -1.47
N LEU A 73 -10.37 -13.70 -2.22
CA LEU A 73 -10.38 -12.36 -1.61
C LEU A 73 -11.76 -11.99 -1.05
N GLN A 74 -12.86 -12.31 -1.75
CA GLN A 74 -14.21 -11.98 -1.26
C GLN A 74 -14.78 -13.03 -0.31
N GLY A 75 -14.42 -14.30 -0.48
CA GLY A 75 -14.89 -15.41 0.36
C GLY A 75 -14.20 -15.52 1.73
N ASN A 76 -13.23 -14.64 2.02
CA ASN A 76 -12.42 -14.65 3.23
C ASN A 76 -11.83 -16.03 3.59
N ILE A 77 -11.40 -16.78 2.57
CA ILE A 77 -10.79 -18.10 2.77
C ILE A 77 -9.43 -17.90 3.48
N PRO A 78 -9.15 -18.63 4.57
CA PRO A 78 -7.84 -18.55 5.21
C PRO A 78 -6.75 -19.07 4.27
N VAL A 79 -5.74 -18.25 4.00
CA VAL A 79 -4.54 -18.67 3.29
C VAL A 79 -3.57 -19.23 4.32
N THR A 80 -3.19 -20.51 4.20
CA THR A 80 -2.29 -21.16 5.17
C THR A 80 -0.84 -20.78 4.91
N TYR A 81 -0.01 -20.88 5.96
CA TYR A 81 1.43 -20.74 5.78
C TYR A 81 2.01 -21.79 4.82
N GLU A 82 1.47 -23.02 4.80
CA GLU A 82 1.95 -24.07 3.90
C GLU A 82 1.85 -23.67 2.41
N TYR A 83 0.77 -22.98 2.04
CA TYR A 83 0.63 -22.43 0.70
C TYR A 83 1.69 -21.36 0.41
N VAL A 84 1.87 -20.41 1.33
CA VAL A 84 2.91 -19.36 1.21
C VAL A 84 4.31 -19.97 1.13
N ALA A 85 4.59 -20.98 1.94
CA ALA A 85 5.85 -21.69 1.96
C ALA A 85 6.10 -22.42 0.63
N THR A 86 5.05 -22.93 -0.02
CA THR A 86 5.13 -23.48 -1.37
C THR A 86 5.54 -22.40 -2.37
N LEU A 87 4.86 -21.24 -2.35
CA LEU A 87 5.19 -20.11 -3.24
C LEU A 87 6.66 -19.67 -3.12
N MET A 88 7.22 -19.63 -1.91
CA MET A 88 8.63 -19.23 -1.71
C MET A 88 9.64 -20.25 -2.27
N ARG A 89 9.23 -21.52 -2.42
CA ARG A 89 10.06 -22.65 -2.88
C ARG A 89 9.88 -22.99 -4.36
N THR A 90 8.87 -22.42 -4.99
CA THR A 90 8.52 -22.70 -6.39
C THR A 90 9.11 -21.63 -7.31
N PRO A 91 9.96 -22.00 -8.30
CA PRO A 91 10.34 -21.10 -9.37
C PRO A 91 9.11 -20.60 -10.13
N ASN A 92 9.18 -19.39 -10.67
CA ASN A 92 8.09 -18.75 -11.41
C ASN A 92 6.80 -18.46 -10.61
N ALA A 93 6.81 -18.63 -9.29
CA ALA A 93 5.60 -18.45 -8.47
C ALA A 93 5.02 -17.02 -8.51
N PHE A 94 5.84 -16.01 -8.81
CA PHE A 94 5.43 -14.61 -8.87
C PHE A 94 5.82 -13.93 -10.19
N GLY A 95 6.03 -14.71 -11.26
CA GLY A 95 6.65 -14.29 -12.51
C GLY A 95 7.99 -14.97 -12.75
N GLU A 96 8.50 -14.91 -13.99
CA GLU A 96 9.67 -15.68 -14.44
C GLU A 96 10.91 -15.46 -13.54
N GLY A 97 11.48 -16.55 -13.03
CA GLY A 97 12.72 -16.51 -12.27
C GLY A 97 12.87 -17.63 -11.22
N PRO A 98 14.00 -17.66 -10.50
CA PRO A 98 14.29 -18.68 -9.49
C PRO A 98 13.36 -18.57 -8.29
N ALA A 99 13.22 -19.68 -7.57
CA ALA A 99 12.55 -19.70 -6.27
C ALA A 99 13.25 -18.77 -5.27
N CYS A 100 12.47 -18.12 -4.40
CA CYS A 100 12.96 -17.12 -3.46
C CYS A 100 14.03 -17.70 -2.52
N ILE A 101 13.81 -18.93 -2.03
CA ILE A 101 14.70 -19.59 -1.06
C ILE A 101 16.09 -19.91 -1.60
N VAL A 102 16.31 -19.86 -2.92
CA VAL A 102 17.66 -20.06 -3.49
C VAL A 102 18.61 -18.97 -2.99
N CYS A 103 18.12 -17.74 -2.84
CA CYS A 103 18.89 -16.60 -2.36
C CYS A 103 18.53 -16.21 -0.91
N HIS A 104 17.30 -16.54 -0.47
CA HIS A 104 16.71 -16.10 0.79
C HIS A 104 16.28 -17.29 1.68
N SER A 105 17.23 -18.00 2.28
CA SER A 105 17.00 -19.23 3.06
C SER A 105 17.67 -19.26 4.43
N SER A 106 18.25 -18.14 4.87
CA SER A 106 18.91 -18.10 6.18
C SER A 106 18.94 -16.69 6.73
N ASN A 107 18.87 -16.58 8.05
CA ASN A 107 19.10 -15.30 8.72
C ASN A 107 20.58 -14.98 8.95
N ASP A 108 21.50 -15.78 8.40
CA ASP A 108 22.94 -15.48 8.32
C ASP A 108 23.25 -14.71 7.02
N PRO A 109 23.66 -13.44 7.08
CA PRO A 109 24.00 -12.64 5.91
C PRO A 109 25.14 -13.20 5.04
N LYS A 110 25.97 -14.10 5.59
CA LYS A 110 27.04 -14.76 4.82
C LYS A 110 26.54 -15.84 3.87
N ARG A 111 25.32 -16.35 4.10
CA ARG A 111 24.72 -17.44 3.32
C ARG A 111 23.50 -17.01 2.52
N SER A 112 22.90 -15.90 2.91
CA SER A 112 21.67 -15.41 2.31
C SER A 112 21.70 -13.90 2.16
N TYR A 113 21.29 -13.42 0.99
CA TYR A 113 21.23 -12.00 0.73
C TYR A 113 20.36 -11.30 1.77
N ARG A 114 20.91 -10.24 2.38
CA ARG A 114 20.28 -9.46 3.46
C ARG A 114 20.04 -10.23 4.76
N GLY A 115 20.57 -11.46 4.90
CA GLY A 115 20.22 -12.36 6.00
C GLY A 115 18.70 -12.55 6.11
N LEU A 116 18.03 -12.65 4.95
CA LEU A 116 16.59 -12.83 4.86
C LEU A 116 16.27 -14.30 4.65
N ASP A 117 15.52 -14.90 5.57
CA ASP A 117 15.04 -16.26 5.44
C ASP A 117 13.57 -16.26 4.99
N LEU A 118 13.29 -16.70 3.77
CA LEU A 118 11.93 -16.91 3.24
C LEU A 118 11.52 -18.39 3.26
N SER A 119 12.33 -19.27 3.84
CA SER A 119 12.10 -20.72 3.87
C SER A 119 11.31 -21.19 5.09
N THR A 120 11.19 -20.35 6.12
CA THR A 120 10.45 -20.61 7.37
C THR A 120 9.50 -19.44 7.68
N CYS A 121 8.41 -19.69 8.41
CA CYS A 121 7.48 -18.62 8.77
C CYS A 121 8.16 -17.62 9.72
N GLU A 122 8.89 -18.14 10.69
CA GLU A 122 9.65 -17.36 11.66
C GLU A 122 10.74 -16.52 10.98
N GLY A 123 11.39 -17.07 9.95
CA GLY A 123 12.34 -16.35 9.10
C GLY A 123 11.69 -15.17 8.38
N ILE A 124 10.53 -15.40 7.74
CA ILE A 124 9.77 -14.38 7.03
C ILE A 124 9.37 -13.24 7.98
N LEU A 125 8.84 -13.59 9.15
CA LEU A 125 8.40 -12.63 10.16
C LEU A 125 9.58 -11.87 10.80
N ARG A 126 10.74 -12.51 10.94
CA ARG A 126 11.98 -11.85 11.40
C ARG A 126 12.48 -10.83 10.38
N GLY A 127 12.31 -11.09 9.09
CA GLY A 127 12.77 -10.22 8.02
C GLY A 127 14.28 -10.26 7.80
N ALA A 128 14.82 -9.18 7.22
CA ALA A 128 16.24 -9.07 6.91
C ALA A 128 17.05 -8.75 8.18
N THR A 129 18.07 -9.54 8.47
CA THR A 129 18.95 -9.36 9.66
C THR A 129 20.20 -8.54 9.38
N GLU A 130 20.56 -8.34 8.12
CA GLU A 130 21.68 -7.49 7.74
C GLU A 130 21.28 -6.00 7.83
N ALA A 131 22.17 -5.15 8.34
CA ALA A 131 21.91 -3.71 8.42
C ALA A 131 21.72 -3.07 7.01
N PRO A 132 20.78 -2.12 6.83
CA PRO A 132 19.72 -1.75 7.78
C PRO A 132 18.69 -2.88 7.92
N VAL A 133 18.43 -3.29 9.16
CA VAL A 133 17.43 -4.31 9.51
C VAL A 133 16.05 -3.75 9.17
N LYS A 134 15.30 -4.48 8.35
CA LYS A 134 13.94 -4.08 7.92
C LYS A 134 13.02 -5.30 7.94
N PRO A 135 11.77 -5.15 8.39
CA PRO A 135 10.79 -6.23 8.28
C PRO A 135 10.53 -6.54 6.81
N ALA A 136 10.41 -7.82 6.47
CA ALA A 136 9.94 -8.24 5.15
C ALA A 136 8.42 -8.05 5.04
N ILE A 137 7.71 -8.27 6.15
CA ILE A 137 6.26 -8.24 6.27
C ILE A 137 5.86 -7.39 7.47
N VAL A 138 4.79 -6.63 7.29
CA VAL A 138 4.06 -5.95 8.36
C VAL A 138 2.69 -6.67 8.46
N PRO A 139 2.49 -7.54 9.46
CA PRO A 139 1.22 -8.26 9.61
C PRO A 139 0.01 -7.33 9.62
N GLY A 140 -1.04 -7.70 8.89
CA GLY A 140 -2.24 -6.87 8.67
C GLY A 140 -2.08 -5.79 7.60
N GLU A 141 -0.85 -5.48 7.16
CA GLU A 141 -0.56 -4.35 6.27
C GLU A 141 0.25 -4.78 5.02
N PRO A 142 -0.38 -5.46 4.05
CA PRO A 142 0.31 -5.98 2.86
C PRO A 142 1.00 -4.87 2.06
N MET A 143 0.36 -3.71 1.90
CA MET A 143 0.92 -2.61 1.12
C MET A 143 2.12 -1.92 1.79
N LYS A 144 2.26 -2.03 3.11
CA LYS A 144 3.46 -1.59 3.85
C LYS A 144 4.56 -2.66 3.89
N SER A 145 4.26 -3.88 3.46
CA SER A 145 5.20 -5.00 3.50
C SER A 145 6.20 -4.92 2.35
N ARG A 146 7.49 -5.01 2.70
CA ARG A 146 8.62 -4.94 1.75
C ARG A 146 8.58 -6.05 0.71
N VAL A 147 8.16 -7.26 1.07
CA VAL A 147 8.05 -8.37 0.11
C VAL A 147 7.08 -8.02 -1.04
N VAL A 148 5.92 -7.43 -0.71
CA VAL A 148 4.91 -7.01 -1.71
C VAL A 148 5.47 -5.90 -2.59
N GLN A 149 6.15 -4.92 -1.99
CA GLN A 149 6.82 -3.86 -2.75
C GLN A 149 7.85 -4.44 -3.73
N LYS A 150 8.67 -5.40 -3.30
CA LYS A 150 9.67 -6.04 -4.15
C LYS A 150 9.08 -6.85 -5.31
N LEU A 151 7.91 -7.45 -5.14
CA LEU A 151 7.24 -8.22 -6.19
C LEU A 151 6.55 -7.33 -7.23
N ARG A 152 5.98 -6.20 -6.80
CA ARG A 152 5.14 -5.34 -7.66
C ARG A 152 5.90 -4.16 -8.27
N ASN A 153 6.92 -3.66 -7.59
CA ASN A 153 7.53 -2.40 -7.95
C ASN A 153 8.73 -2.59 -8.89
N ASN A 154 8.55 -2.25 -10.17
CA ASN A 154 9.67 -2.08 -11.08
C ASN A 154 10.65 -1.00 -10.59
N ARG A 155 11.95 -1.29 -10.77
CA ARG A 155 13.03 -0.30 -10.66
C ARG A 155 12.91 0.72 -11.79
N MET A 156 13.27 1.96 -11.49
CA MET A 156 13.29 3.08 -12.41
C MET A 156 14.72 3.54 -12.68
N PRO A 157 15.02 4.02 -13.91
CA PRO A 157 14.13 4.08 -15.07
C PRO A 157 13.73 2.68 -15.54
N LEU A 158 12.53 2.55 -16.13
CA LEU A 158 11.96 1.26 -16.49
C LEU A 158 12.93 0.48 -17.40
N GLY A 159 13.19 -0.79 -17.07
CA GLY A 159 14.10 -1.65 -17.82
C GLY A 159 15.58 -1.49 -17.48
N VAL A 160 15.95 -0.66 -16.50
CA VAL A 160 17.34 -0.62 -16.00
C VAL A 160 17.75 -2.01 -15.47
N SER A 161 18.96 -2.44 -15.83
CA SER A 161 19.50 -3.74 -15.39
C SER A 161 19.60 -3.82 -13.88
N PHE A 162 19.29 -4.99 -13.31
CA PHE A 162 19.46 -5.22 -11.88
C PHE A 162 20.93 -5.18 -11.43
N LEU A 163 21.87 -5.35 -12.36
CA LEU A 163 23.31 -5.23 -12.17
C LEU A 163 23.80 -3.77 -12.17
N ALA A 164 22.96 -2.81 -12.61
CA ALA A 164 23.34 -1.41 -12.60
C ALA A 164 23.54 -0.92 -11.16
N PRO A 165 24.62 -0.16 -10.87
CA PRO A 165 24.89 0.35 -9.52
C PRO A 165 23.70 1.13 -8.95
N ILE A 166 23.53 1.03 -7.63
CA ILE A 166 22.42 1.68 -6.90
C ILE A 166 22.89 2.86 -6.02
N ASP A 167 24.18 3.18 -6.10
CA ASP A 167 24.92 4.10 -5.25
C ASP A 167 25.78 5.07 -6.07
N THR A 168 25.39 5.36 -7.31
CA THR A 168 26.04 6.36 -8.16
C THR A 168 25.91 7.77 -7.57
N ASP A 169 26.78 8.69 -7.99
CA ASP A 169 26.72 10.10 -7.57
C ASP A 169 25.36 10.74 -7.86
N THR A 170 24.72 10.38 -8.97
CA THR A 170 23.39 10.87 -9.34
C THR A 170 22.30 10.35 -8.39
N ILE A 171 22.32 9.06 -8.04
CA ILE A 171 21.38 8.47 -7.08
C ILE A 171 21.60 9.02 -5.67
N ASN A 172 22.87 9.14 -5.25
CA ASN A 172 23.23 9.74 -3.96
C ASN A 172 22.86 11.23 -3.91
N GLY A 173 22.96 11.94 -5.03
CA GLY A 173 22.48 13.33 -5.18
C GLY A 173 20.98 13.44 -4.90
N ILE A 174 20.16 12.56 -5.50
CA ILE A 174 18.71 12.49 -5.20
C ILE A 174 18.48 12.21 -3.72
N LYS A 175 19.17 11.20 -3.16
CA LYS A 175 19.05 10.83 -1.74
C LYS A 175 19.34 12.03 -0.82
N ASN A 176 20.48 12.68 -1.03
CA ASN A 176 20.95 13.78 -0.21
C ASN A 176 20.03 14.99 -0.31
N TRP A 177 19.51 15.30 -1.51
CA TRP A 177 18.52 16.36 -1.68
C TRP A 177 17.22 16.07 -0.91
N ILE A 178 16.73 14.83 -0.94
CA ILE A 178 15.53 14.45 -0.18
C ILE A 178 15.80 14.55 1.33
N ASP A 179 16.90 13.99 1.82
CA ASP A 179 17.25 14.01 3.25
C ASP A 179 17.49 15.44 3.77
N ALA A 180 17.97 16.35 2.92
CA ALA A 180 18.11 17.78 3.22
C ALA A 180 16.77 18.56 3.23
N GLY A 181 15.65 17.88 3.01
CA GLY A 181 14.30 18.44 3.06
C GLY A 181 13.69 18.75 1.70
N ALA A 182 14.26 18.24 0.61
CA ALA A 182 13.74 18.35 -0.75
C ALA A 182 13.34 19.80 -1.11
N LYS A 183 14.27 20.76 -0.97
CA LYS A 183 14.01 22.19 -1.20
C LYS A 183 14.17 22.57 -2.67
N GLU A 184 13.49 23.63 -3.10
CA GLU A 184 13.64 24.24 -4.43
C GLU A 184 14.76 25.29 -4.45
N ASP A 185 15.98 24.86 -4.17
CA ASP A 185 17.18 25.70 -4.16
C ASP A 185 17.98 25.59 -5.47
N ASP A 186 19.13 26.27 -5.53
CA ASP A 186 19.98 26.27 -6.72
C ASP A 186 20.57 24.87 -7.00
N ASN A 187 20.84 24.08 -5.96
CA ASN A 187 21.24 22.68 -6.14
C ASN A 187 20.12 21.87 -6.81
N PHE A 188 18.87 22.05 -6.37
CA PHE A 188 17.74 21.40 -7.03
C PHE A 188 17.64 21.81 -8.51
N LYS A 189 17.65 23.11 -8.81
CA LYS A 189 17.44 23.62 -10.18
C LYS A 189 18.57 23.23 -11.14
N ASN A 190 19.82 23.29 -10.66
CA ASN A 190 21.00 23.15 -11.51
C ASN A 190 21.54 21.72 -11.54
N THR A 191 21.27 20.91 -10.52
CA THR A 191 21.87 19.57 -10.38
C THR A 191 20.83 18.47 -10.33
N ILE A 192 19.72 18.63 -9.57
CA ILE A 192 18.75 17.54 -9.36
C ILE A 192 17.74 17.45 -10.51
N LEU A 193 17.07 18.56 -10.82
CA LEU A 193 16.00 18.60 -11.82
C LEU A 193 16.47 18.15 -13.22
N PRO A 194 17.67 18.55 -13.72
CA PRO A 194 18.13 18.11 -15.03
C PRO A 194 18.25 16.59 -15.16
N LEU A 195 18.57 15.86 -14.07
CA LEU A 195 18.74 14.40 -14.10
C LEU A 195 17.50 13.66 -14.62
N PHE A 196 16.29 14.17 -14.35
CA PHE A 196 15.06 13.55 -14.84
C PHE A 196 14.86 13.70 -16.35
N SER A 197 15.56 14.64 -16.97
CA SER A 197 15.56 14.91 -18.41
C SER A 197 16.76 14.32 -19.16
N THR A 198 17.76 13.82 -18.43
CA THR A 198 19.01 13.33 -19.00
C THR A 198 18.98 11.80 -19.17
N PRO A 199 19.05 11.27 -20.40
CA PRO A 199 19.31 9.86 -20.63
C PRO A 199 20.58 9.40 -19.91
N LYS A 200 20.62 8.15 -19.47
CA LYS A 200 21.74 7.51 -18.76
C LYS A 200 22.05 8.04 -17.36
N ALA A 201 21.38 9.09 -16.89
CA ALA A 201 21.59 9.63 -15.53
C ALA A 201 21.45 8.55 -14.42
N PHE A 202 20.63 7.54 -14.67
CA PHE A 202 20.36 6.43 -13.75
C PHE A 202 20.58 5.06 -14.41
N GLY A 203 21.48 4.97 -15.40
CA GLY A 203 21.89 3.69 -16.00
C GLY A 203 20.97 3.12 -17.09
N SER A 204 20.04 3.91 -17.63
CA SER A 204 19.17 3.53 -18.76
C SER A 204 19.13 4.63 -19.83
N ASP A 205 18.96 4.26 -21.10
CA ASP A 205 18.85 5.20 -22.23
C ASP A 205 17.56 6.04 -22.24
N VAL A 206 16.63 5.76 -21.31
CA VAL A 206 15.35 6.47 -21.20
C VAL A 206 15.44 7.54 -20.11
N ALA A 207 15.18 8.80 -20.49
CA ALA A 207 15.00 9.88 -19.52
C ALA A 207 13.65 9.77 -18.81
N CYS A 208 13.57 10.09 -17.52
CA CYS A 208 12.35 9.91 -16.73
C CYS A 208 11.15 10.68 -17.30
N ILE A 209 11.37 11.89 -17.81
CA ILE A 209 10.29 12.74 -18.37
C ILE A 209 9.71 12.21 -19.68
N SER A 210 10.32 11.23 -20.36
CA SER A 210 9.69 10.61 -21.55
C SER A 210 8.37 9.92 -21.19
N CYS A 211 8.26 9.44 -19.94
CA CYS A 211 7.10 8.75 -19.40
C CYS A 211 6.40 9.54 -18.28
N HIS A 212 7.08 10.51 -17.66
CA HIS A 212 6.57 11.24 -16.48
C HIS A 212 6.66 12.76 -16.66
N SER A 213 5.96 13.30 -17.66
CA SER A 213 6.00 14.73 -18.02
C SER A 213 4.76 15.54 -17.65
N SER A 214 3.68 14.90 -17.16
CA SER A 214 2.40 15.58 -16.90
C SER A 214 1.53 14.83 -15.89
N PHE A 215 0.45 15.46 -15.43
CA PHE A 215 -0.56 14.81 -14.57
C PHE A 215 -1.66 14.10 -15.37
N ARG A 216 -1.46 13.87 -16.67
CA ARG A 216 -2.44 13.25 -17.56
C ARG A 216 -2.00 11.82 -17.85
N ASP A 217 -2.75 10.86 -17.35
CA ASP A 217 -2.55 9.43 -17.62
C ASP A 217 -3.71 8.92 -18.50
N PRO A 218 -3.46 8.52 -19.76
CA PRO A 218 -2.22 8.63 -20.55
C PRO A 218 -1.96 10.06 -21.11
N PRO A 219 -0.71 10.42 -21.50
CA PRO A 219 0.46 9.54 -21.72
C PRO A 219 1.43 9.43 -20.54
N SER A 220 1.24 10.21 -19.47
CA SER A 220 2.14 10.19 -18.31
C SER A 220 1.69 9.17 -17.29
N PHE A 221 2.45 8.08 -17.16
CA PHE A 221 2.10 6.96 -16.30
C PHE A 221 1.91 7.40 -14.86
N HIS A 222 0.82 6.90 -14.26
CA HIS A 222 0.41 7.17 -12.88
C HIS A 222 0.20 8.67 -12.60
N GLY A 223 0.05 9.48 -13.64
CA GLY A 223 -0.06 10.93 -13.55
C GLY A 223 1.08 11.57 -12.77
N VAL A 224 2.32 11.09 -12.93
CA VAL A 224 3.52 11.67 -12.32
C VAL A 224 4.14 12.71 -13.26
N ASN A 225 4.58 13.85 -12.70
CA ASN A 225 5.24 14.91 -13.44
C ASN A 225 6.60 15.26 -12.82
N LEU A 226 7.70 14.93 -13.52
CA LEU A 226 9.08 15.17 -13.08
C LEU A 226 9.74 16.38 -13.75
N THR A 227 8.97 17.24 -14.42
CA THR A 227 9.50 18.39 -15.19
C THR A 227 9.77 19.64 -14.35
N SER A 228 9.32 19.66 -13.09
CA SER A 228 9.46 20.82 -12.19
C SER A 228 9.39 20.40 -10.73
N TYR A 229 9.87 21.26 -9.83
CA TYR A 229 9.75 21.07 -8.38
C TYR A 229 8.29 20.82 -7.95
N LYS A 230 7.39 21.74 -8.34
CA LYS A 230 5.95 21.63 -8.06
C LYS A 230 5.35 20.34 -8.64
N GLY A 231 5.86 19.88 -9.78
CA GLY A 231 5.53 18.58 -10.37
C GLY A 231 5.84 17.42 -9.43
N ILE A 232 7.11 17.32 -9.06
CA ILE A 232 7.68 16.25 -8.24
C ILE A 232 7.00 16.22 -6.87
N MET A 233 6.87 17.37 -6.22
CA MET A 233 6.30 17.47 -4.87
C MET A 233 4.78 17.27 -4.84
N LYS A 234 4.07 17.46 -5.96
CA LYS A 234 2.64 17.16 -6.04
C LYS A 234 2.36 15.65 -6.10
N GLY A 235 3.30 14.84 -6.58
CA GLY A 235 3.22 13.39 -6.57
C GLY A 235 2.28 12.77 -7.61
N ALA A 236 2.03 11.48 -7.44
CA ALA A 236 1.29 10.63 -8.36
C ALA A 236 -0.23 10.77 -8.20
N PHE A 237 -0.96 10.38 -9.25
CA PHE A 237 -2.43 10.32 -9.31
C PHE A 237 -3.15 11.62 -8.93
N SER A 238 -2.45 12.76 -9.00
CA SER A 238 -2.97 13.99 -8.44
C SER A 238 -4.25 14.48 -9.12
N LYS A 239 -4.40 14.24 -10.43
CA LYS A 239 -5.61 14.59 -11.19
C LYS A 239 -6.74 13.58 -11.00
N SER A 240 -6.44 12.28 -10.97
CA SER A 240 -7.44 11.22 -10.78
C SER A 240 -7.98 11.22 -9.35
N ASN A 241 -7.11 11.34 -8.34
CA ASN A 241 -7.52 11.39 -6.93
C ASN A 241 -8.33 12.65 -6.62
N ALA A 242 -8.02 13.80 -7.22
CA ALA A 242 -8.81 15.02 -7.05
C ALA A 242 -10.28 14.84 -7.47
N LYS A 243 -10.56 14.08 -8.55
CA LYS A 243 -11.94 13.76 -8.98
C LYS A 243 -12.69 12.92 -7.95
N LEU A 244 -11.97 12.16 -7.12
CA LEU A 244 -12.50 11.31 -6.06
C LEU A 244 -12.46 11.99 -4.69
N GLY A 245 -12.06 13.27 -4.60
CA GLY A 245 -11.88 13.98 -3.33
C GLY A 245 -10.73 13.45 -2.47
N LYS A 246 -9.78 12.70 -3.06
CA LYS A 246 -8.63 12.10 -2.36
C LYS A 246 -7.36 12.92 -2.59
N PRO A 247 -6.41 12.92 -1.64
CA PRO A 247 -5.12 13.58 -1.84
C PRO A 247 -4.27 12.85 -2.89
N PRO A 248 -3.32 13.54 -3.55
CA PRO A 248 -2.29 12.90 -4.35
C PRO A 248 -1.44 11.92 -3.52
N VAL A 249 -0.80 10.97 -4.18
CA VAL A 249 0.14 10.06 -3.53
C VAL A 249 1.54 10.69 -3.57
N PRO A 250 2.17 11.01 -2.43
CA PRO A 250 3.50 11.61 -2.42
C PRO A 250 4.53 10.64 -2.99
N ILE A 251 5.44 11.15 -3.82
CA ILE A 251 6.60 10.38 -4.33
C ILE A 251 7.91 10.82 -3.66
N VAL A 252 7.91 11.98 -3.00
CA VAL A 252 9.01 12.48 -2.18
C VAL A 252 8.46 12.75 -0.78
N ILE A 253 9.14 12.23 0.23
CA ILE A 253 8.92 12.50 1.65
C ILE A 253 10.14 13.29 2.12
N PRO A 254 10.04 14.62 2.29
CA PRO A 254 11.15 15.44 2.76
C PRO A 254 11.76 14.89 4.06
N HIS A 255 13.09 14.92 4.15
CA HIS A 255 13.88 14.38 5.27
C HIS A 255 13.88 12.85 5.41
N ASP A 256 13.29 12.12 4.46
CA ASP A 256 13.21 10.66 4.53
C ASP A 256 13.31 10.02 3.13
N ALA A 257 14.54 9.95 2.60
CA ALA A 257 14.77 9.25 1.34
C ALA A 257 14.39 7.77 1.44
N ALA A 258 14.64 7.13 2.59
CA ALA A 258 14.40 5.70 2.78
C ALA A 258 12.93 5.29 2.60
N ASN A 259 12.00 6.19 2.91
CA ASN A 259 10.56 5.99 2.68
C ASN A 259 10.01 6.74 1.46
N SER A 260 10.82 7.53 0.75
CA SER A 260 10.42 8.23 -0.47
C SER A 260 10.31 7.28 -1.66
N PRO A 261 9.13 7.11 -2.28
CA PRO A 261 8.98 6.24 -3.45
C PRO A 261 9.93 6.58 -4.60
N LEU A 262 10.22 7.86 -4.83
CA LEU A 262 11.17 8.30 -5.85
C LEU A 262 12.54 7.65 -5.66
N TYR A 263 13.08 7.69 -4.44
CA TYR A 263 14.39 7.10 -4.15
C TYR A 263 14.33 5.57 -4.13
N GLN A 264 13.28 4.99 -3.52
CA GLN A 264 13.10 3.53 -3.52
C GLN A 264 13.07 2.97 -4.94
N ARG A 265 12.36 3.62 -5.88
CA ARG A 265 12.32 3.18 -7.28
C ARG A 265 13.67 3.21 -7.96
N LEU A 266 14.61 4.08 -7.57
CA LEU A 266 15.95 4.12 -8.17
C LEU A 266 16.86 2.96 -7.71
N ILE A 267 16.69 2.51 -6.46
CA ILE A 267 17.62 1.56 -5.82
C ILE A 267 17.06 0.15 -5.66
N GLU A 268 15.73 -0.01 -5.77
CA GLU A 268 15.07 -1.26 -5.47
C GLU A 268 14.77 -2.03 -6.76
N ASN A 269 15.58 -3.06 -7.01
CA ASN A 269 15.27 -4.07 -8.03
C ASN A 269 13.97 -4.82 -7.67
N ARG A 270 13.13 -5.06 -8.68
CA ARG A 270 12.00 -5.98 -8.61
C ARG A 270 12.52 -7.41 -8.43
N MET A 271 11.77 -8.22 -7.69
CA MET A 271 12.06 -9.63 -7.47
C MET A 271 11.12 -10.52 -8.30
N PRO A 272 11.58 -11.68 -8.78
CA PRO A 272 12.98 -12.14 -8.74
C PRO A 272 13.92 -11.28 -9.61
N PRO A 273 15.24 -11.24 -9.35
CA PRO A 273 16.16 -10.41 -10.10
C PRO A 273 16.13 -10.74 -11.61
N GLY A 274 15.98 -9.72 -12.45
CA GLY A 274 15.93 -9.89 -13.90
C GLY A 274 14.53 -10.12 -14.48
N ILE A 275 13.49 -10.23 -13.64
CA ILE A 275 12.09 -10.24 -14.11
C ILE A 275 11.82 -9.05 -15.03
N GLY A 276 11.08 -9.29 -16.11
CA GLY A 276 10.76 -8.29 -17.10
C GLY A 276 9.88 -7.17 -16.52
N PRO A 277 10.07 -5.91 -16.95
CA PRO A 277 9.24 -4.81 -16.49
C PRO A 277 7.77 -4.94 -16.89
N ASN A 278 7.48 -5.73 -17.94
CA ASN A 278 6.14 -5.96 -18.46
C ASN A 278 5.43 -7.17 -17.81
N ASP A 279 6.14 -7.96 -16.99
CA ASP A 279 5.52 -9.05 -16.26
C ASP A 279 4.47 -8.53 -15.29
N GLU A 280 3.37 -9.27 -15.17
CA GLU A 280 2.20 -8.87 -14.39
C GLU A 280 2.60 -8.50 -12.96
N SER A 281 2.34 -7.24 -12.57
CA SER A 281 2.63 -6.78 -11.21
C SER A 281 1.56 -7.22 -10.21
N ASP A 282 0.39 -7.65 -10.68
CA ASP A 282 -0.77 -8.05 -9.89
C ASP A 282 -1.06 -9.55 -10.04
N HIS A 283 0.00 -10.36 -10.10
CA HIS A 283 -0.08 -11.81 -10.23
C HIS A 283 -0.97 -12.41 -9.12
N PRO A 284 -1.83 -13.41 -9.41
CA PRO A 284 -2.74 -13.99 -8.41
C PRO A 284 -2.05 -14.48 -7.13
N ASN A 285 -0.87 -15.10 -7.25
CA ASN A 285 -0.08 -15.51 -6.08
C ASN A 285 0.40 -14.33 -5.22
N THR A 286 0.63 -13.16 -5.81
CA THR A 286 0.91 -11.93 -5.06
C THR A 286 -0.31 -11.51 -4.26
N HIS A 287 -1.53 -11.61 -4.82
CA HIS A 287 -2.76 -11.35 -4.08
C HIS A 287 -2.96 -12.35 -2.92
N LEU A 288 -2.63 -13.62 -3.12
CA LEU A 288 -2.70 -14.64 -2.06
C LEU A 288 -1.69 -14.37 -0.94
N LEU A 289 -0.47 -13.99 -1.29
CA LEU A 289 0.53 -13.55 -0.30
C LEU A 289 0.03 -12.32 0.46
N MET A 290 -0.49 -11.32 -0.25
CA MET A 290 -1.07 -10.13 0.38
C MET A 290 -2.22 -10.52 1.32
N ARG A 291 -3.07 -11.47 0.93
CA ARG A 291 -4.19 -11.94 1.75
C ARG A 291 -3.71 -12.63 3.03
N TRP A 292 -2.69 -13.49 2.95
CA TRP A 292 -2.09 -14.08 4.13
C TRP A 292 -1.51 -13.01 5.07
N ILE A 293 -0.87 -11.97 4.51
CA ILE A 293 -0.38 -10.83 5.31
C ILE A 293 -1.55 -10.09 5.98
N GLU A 294 -2.62 -9.78 5.25
CA GLU A 294 -3.83 -9.15 5.81
C GLU A 294 -4.45 -9.95 6.95
N GLN A 295 -4.44 -11.28 6.83
CA GLN A 295 -4.91 -12.21 7.85
C GLN A 295 -3.98 -12.29 9.07
N GLY A 296 -2.86 -11.54 9.08
CA GLY A 296 -1.94 -11.46 10.20
C GLY A 296 -0.68 -12.30 10.05
N ALA A 297 -0.41 -12.84 8.86
CA ALA A 297 0.78 -13.63 8.55
C ALA A 297 1.01 -14.80 9.51
N TRP A 298 -0.04 -15.57 9.81
CA TRP A 298 0.00 -16.66 10.78
C TRP A 298 0.79 -17.86 10.25
N CYS A 299 1.58 -18.50 11.12
CA CYS A 299 2.41 -19.66 10.77
C CYS A 299 1.68 -21.01 10.76
N LYS A 300 0.35 -20.98 10.87
CA LYS A 300 -0.50 -22.19 10.89
C LYS A 300 -1.18 -22.41 9.55
#